data_AF-A0A2Z2MB30-F1
#
_entry.id   AF-A0A2Z2MB30-F1
#
_cell.length_a   1.000
_cell.length_b   1.000
_cell.length_c   1.000
_cell.angle_alpha   90.00
_cell.angle_beta   90.00
_cell.angle_gamma   90.00
#
_symmetry.space_group_name_H-M   'P 1'
#
loop_
_entity.id
_entity.type
_entity.pdbx_description
1 polymer ?
#
loop_
_entity_poly.entity_id
_entity_poly.type
_entity_poly.pdbx_seq_one_letter_code
_entity_poly.pdbx_strand_id
1 'polypeptide(L)'
;MKKNIIALLGLVMLVAALMTPSAKATTGGAHYWVKNSEDGQFNAVAVASNGDIVIIGRTGSSGASNEDFLVLRLDENGNANWGRTYGGRGYDWAYSVDVAPNGDIIVVGDTSSFGAGYDDAWVLRLDKDGNVIWGKAFGGSNPDVALAVAVAPNDDVIVAGYTYSFGSGQNDVWVIRLDKNGKIEWQKTYGGSGGEAVLAVAISSNGDIILAGNTGSFGAGRSDAWVLKLDKDGTLKWGKAYGGEEWDEASAVAIAPNGDIIVAGDTEGFGAGGRDFWLLRLDGNGNVKWQKTYGGSEDDYAHAVVLTPGGDILVAGDSYLLALDTNGNLKWARAMYTTSVKIREDGTAVFAGGPYVGLINVSRVPQYSGWNWDEEASVEVHDSNAKVSGTNPEVEDSNAQIHDTDAEIYNVTPKFETAWGCTSASTSTAPSQTRTTQPTQTEAPTKSSPHTQQTTTESQTGFHPSSQPSSKPTTSTSETSNGFSFNVTCGPGLIVFLPLLPLLWRKRKM
;
A
#
# COMPACT_ATOMS: atom_id res chain seq x y z
N MET A 1 -37.99 -1.71 87.55
CA MET A 1 -39.31 -2.32 87.25
C MET A 1 -39.87 -1.56 86.05
N LYS A 2 -40.26 -2.12 84.90
CA LYS A 2 -40.50 -3.50 84.38
C LYS A 2 -39.65 -3.64 83.09
N LYS A 3 -38.89 -4.69 82.72
CA LYS A 3 -39.11 -6.15 82.52
C LYS A 3 -39.99 -6.54 81.32
N ASN A 4 -39.41 -7.40 80.44
CA ASN A 4 -39.99 -8.34 79.45
C ASN A 4 -40.20 -7.84 77.99
N ILE A 5 -39.93 -8.60 76.90
CA ILE A 5 -39.10 -9.82 76.62
C ILE A 5 -39.10 -10.12 75.09
N ILE A 6 -37.98 -10.57 74.47
CA ILE A 6 -37.87 -11.39 73.19
C ILE A 6 -38.43 -10.73 71.86
N ALA A 7 -37.94 -10.92 70.62
CA ALA A 7 -37.06 -11.92 69.99
C ALA A 7 -36.08 -11.37 68.92
N LEU A 8 -35.15 -12.25 68.55
CA LEU A 8 -34.17 -12.24 67.46
C LEU A 8 -34.82 -12.32 66.05
N LEU A 9 -34.32 -11.56 65.04
CA LEU A 9 -33.84 -12.11 63.75
C LEU A 9 -33.34 -11.03 62.74
N GLY A 10 -32.04 -11.14 62.43
CA GLY A 10 -31.30 -10.70 61.25
C GLY A 10 -31.84 -9.64 60.27
N LEU A 11 -31.16 -8.49 60.23
CA LEU A 11 -30.60 -7.98 58.97
C LEU A 11 -29.31 -7.18 59.24
N VAL A 12 -28.16 -7.68 58.76
CA VAL A 12 -26.89 -6.93 58.80
C VAL A 12 -26.88 -5.98 57.61
N MET A 13 -27.13 -4.69 57.86
CA MET A 13 -26.84 -3.61 56.92
C MET A 13 -25.31 -3.49 56.79
N LEU A 14 -24.73 -4.16 55.81
CA LEU A 14 -23.34 -3.98 55.42
C LEU A 14 -23.19 -2.58 54.82
N VAL A 15 -22.49 -1.69 55.53
CA VAL A 15 -22.06 -0.41 54.96
C VAL A 15 -21.04 -0.71 53.88
N ALA A 16 -21.45 -0.59 52.61
CA ALA A 16 -20.56 -0.68 51.48
C ALA A 16 -19.62 0.53 51.48
N ALA A 17 -18.47 0.40 52.14
CA ALA A 17 -17.36 1.30 51.94
C ALA A 17 -16.96 1.20 50.46
N LEU A 18 -16.98 2.34 49.76
CA LEU A 18 -16.44 2.49 48.41
C LEU A 18 -14.92 2.33 48.46
N MET A 19 -14.46 1.07 48.55
CA MET A 19 -13.15 0.71 48.05
C MET A 19 -13.25 0.77 46.53
N THR A 20 -12.70 1.82 45.94
CA THR A 20 -12.24 1.71 44.57
C THR A 20 -11.35 0.46 44.49
N PRO A 21 -11.51 -0.42 43.49
CA PRO A 21 -10.43 -1.31 43.17
C PRO A 21 -9.27 -0.39 42.77
N SER A 22 -8.29 -0.28 43.66
CA SER A 22 -6.97 0.19 43.28
C SER A 22 -6.57 -0.70 42.11
N ALA A 23 -6.59 -0.14 40.90
CA ALA A 23 -5.99 -0.78 39.77
C ALA A 23 -4.53 -0.95 40.15
N LYS A 24 -4.16 -2.16 40.61
CA LYS A 24 -2.80 -2.62 40.45
C LYS A 24 -2.55 -2.45 38.97
N ALA A 25 -1.71 -1.48 38.64
CA ALA A 25 -1.03 -1.50 37.37
C ALA A 25 -0.35 -2.86 37.30
N THR A 26 -0.97 -3.78 36.58
CA THR A 26 -0.24 -4.89 35.98
C THR A 26 0.84 -4.20 35.17
N THR A 27 2.08 -4.36 35.62
CA THR A 27 3.26 -4.06 34.83
C THR A 27 3.21 -4.99 33.64
N GLY A 28 2.46 -4.59 32.62
CA GLY A 28 2.40 -5.30 31.35
C GLY A 28 3.82 -5.34 30.82
N GLY A 29 4.37 -6.54 30.69
CA GLY A 29 5.50 -6.74 29.80
C GLY A 29 5.09 -6.18 28.45
N ALA A 30 5.95 -5.39 27.84
CA ALA A 30 5.67 -4.92 26.49
C ALA A 30 5.76 -6.15 25.58
N HIS A 31 4.62 -6.60 25.06
CA HIS A 31 4.54 -7.84 24.30
C HIS A 31 5.16 -7.66 22.92
N TYR A 32 6.45 -7.97 22.82
CA TYR A 32 7.17 -8.03 21.55
C TYR A 32 7.05 -9.42 20.95
N TRP A 33 6.69 -9.46 19.69
CA TRP A 33 6.65 -10.70 18.91
C TRP A 33 7.16 -10.41 17.51
N VAL A 34 7.77 -11.44 16.93
CA VAL A 34 8.02 -11.52 15.49
C VAL A 34 7.32 -12.78 14.99
N LYS A 35 6.61 -12.64 13.88
CA LYS A 35 5.73 -13.63 13.30
C LYS A 35 6.11 -13.83 11.85
N ASN A 36 6.20 -15.08 11.40
CA ASN A 36 6.57 -15.41 10.02
C ASN A 36 5.48 -16.22 9.30
N SER A 37 5.50 -16.14 7.96
CA SER A 37 4.80 -17.03 7.04
C SER A 37 5.81 -17.91 6.29
N GLU A 38 5.49 -19.20 6.07
CA GLU A 38 6.35 -20.10 5.30
C GLU A 38 6.24 -19.87 3.77
N ASP A 39 5.07 -19.41 3.29
CA ASP A 39 4.72 -19.29 1.85
C ASP A 39 4.31 -17.86 1.42
N GLY A 40 4.45 -16.85 2.28
CA GLY A 40 3.95 -15.49 2.04
C GLY A 40 5.04 -14.43 2.09
N GLN A 41 5.08 -13.55 1.10
CA GLN A 41 5.85 -12.31 1.18
C GLN A 41 4.90 -11.17 1.58
N PHE A 42 5.19 -10.51 2.70
CA PHE A 42 4.48 -9.34 3.17
C PHE A 42 5.12 -8.07 2.59
N ASN A 43 4.29 -7.25 1.91
CA ASN A 43 4.74 -6.04 1.22
C ASN A 43 4.49 -4.80 2.09
N ALA A 44 3.28 -4.65 2.65
CA ALA A 44 2.89 -3.47 3.42
C ALA A 44 2.02 -3.76 4.65
N VAL A 45 2.05 -2.83 5.61
CA VAL A 45 1.30 -2.90 6.86
C VAL A 45 0.52 -1.60 7.12
N ALA A 46 -0.67 -1.75 7.69
CA ALA A 46 -1.52 -0.68 8.24
C ALA A 46 -1.99 -1.03 9.66
N VAL A 47 -2.37 -0.02 10.43
CA VAL A 47 -2.80 -0.15 11.82
C VAL A 47 -4.18 0.49 11.97
N ALA A 48 -5.14 -0.28 12.47
CA ALA A 48 -6.48 0.21 12.74
C ALA A 48 -6.53 1.00 14.07
N SER A 49 -7.53 1.86 14.22
CA SER A 49 -7.73 2.68 15.43
C SER A 49 -7.97 1.89 16.72
N ASN A 50 -8.29 0.59 16.62
CA ASN A 50 -8.40 -0.33 17.75
C ASN A 50 -7.12 -1.14 18.03
N GLY A 51 -5.99 -0.83 17.38
CA GLY A 51 -4.70 -1.52 17.56
C GLY A 51 -4.50 -2.75 16.67
N ASP A 52 -5.55 -3.25 16.01
CA ASP A 52 -5.46 -4.36 15.06
C ASP A 52 -4.49 -4.03 13.92
N ILE A 53 -3.80 -5.06 13.43
CA ILE A 53 -2.81 -4.92 12.36
C ILE A 53 -3.40 -5.52 11.09
N VAL A 54 -3.25 -4.81 9.97
CA VAL A 54 -3.57 -5.32 8.63
C VAL A 54 -2.28 -5.42 7.84
N ILE A 55 -2.02 -6.58 7.28
CA ILE A 55 -0.83 -6.87 6.48
C ILE A 55 -1.31 -7.30 5.09
N ILE A 56 -0.65 -6.80 4.06
CA ILE A 56 -0.85 -7.26 2.70
C ILE A 56 0.42 -7.86 2.13
N GLY A 57 0.25 -8.66 1.09
CA GLY A 57 1.35 -9.33 0.42
C GLY A 57 0.86 -10.20 -0.72
N ARG A 58 1.63 -11.24 -0.99
CA ARG A 58 1.39 -12.21 -2.07
C ARG A 58 1.72 -13.63 -1.60
N THR A 59 1.01 -14.60 -2.13
CA THR A 59 1.29 -16.03 -1.95
C THR A 59 0.85 -16.84 -3.16
N GLY A 60 1.68 -17.80 -3.57
CA GLY A 60 1.36 -18.75 -4.64
C GLY A 60 0.77 -20.08 -4.14
N SER A 61 0.57 -20.27 -2.82
CA SER A 61 0.15 -21.57 -2.27
C SER A 61 -1.36 -21.74 -2.08
N SER A 62 -2.18 -20.72 -2.38
CA SER A 62 -3.65 -20.74 -2.25
C SER A 62 -4.39 -21.54 -3.34
N GLY A 63 -3.69 -22.10 -4.32
CA GLY A 63 -4.24 -23.05 -5.30
C GLY A 63 -4.54 -22.47 -6.69
N ALA A 64 -4.39 -21.16 -6.89
CA ALA A 64 -4.12 -20.58 -8.21
C ALA A 64 -2.62 -20.71 -8.53
N SER A 65 -2.24 -20.84 -9.81
CA SER A 65 -0.83 -20.89 -10.23
C SER A 65 -0.14 -19.52 -10.28
N ASN A 66 -0.86 -18.48 -9.89
CA ASN A 66 -0.50 -17.07 -10.05
C ASN A 66 -0.62 -16.40 -8.68
N GLU A 67 0.01 -15.24 -8.51
CA GLU A 67 -0.04 -14.48 -7.25
C GLU A 67 -1.37 -13.70 -7.16
N ASP A 68 -2.11 -13.89 -6.07
CA ASP A 68 -3.30 -13.11 -5.68
C ASP A 68 -2.93 -12.08 -4.58
N PHE A 69 -3.76 -11.04 -4.38
CA PHE A 69 -3.69 -10.19 -3.17
C PHE A 69 -3.89 -11.07 -1.93
N LEU A 70 -2.86 -11.20 -1.10
CA LEU A 70 -3.00 -11.73 0.26
C LEU A 70 -3.32 -10.59 1.21
N VAL A 71 -4.38 -10.73 2.02
CA VAL A 71 -4.68 -9.84 3.15
C VAL A 71 -4.81 -10.65 4.43
N LEU A 72 -4.10 -10.24 5.47
CA LEU A 72 -4.07 -10.85 6.79
C LEU A 72 -4.41 -9.80 7.84
N ARG A 73 -5.44 -10.07 8.65
CA ARG A 73 -5.79 -9.23 9.80
C ARG A 73 -5.40 -9.92 11.10
N LEU A 74 -4.61 -9.23 11.91
CA LEU A 74 -4.21 -9.66 13.24
C LEU A 74 -4.86 -8.80 14.32
N ASP A 75 -5.02 -9.33 15.52
CA ASP A 75 -5.32 -8.53 16.72
C ASP A 75 -4.12 -7.67 17.15
N GLU A 76 -4.31 -6.84 18.18
CA GLU A 76 -3.24 -6.00 18.73
C GLU A 76 -2.01 -6.79 19.24
N ASN A 77 -2.16 -8.08 19.51
CA ASN A 77 -1.14 -9.03 19.99
C ASN A 77 -0.61 -9.94 18.85
N GLY A 78 -0.94 -9.63 17.59
CA GLY A 78 -0.49 -10.36 16.42
C GLY A 78 -1.18 -11.71 16.18
N ASN A 79 -2.24 -12.05 16.90
CA ASN A 79 -2.97 -13.30 16.66
C ASN A 79 -3.83 -13.15 15.40
N ALA A 80 -3.79 -14.14 14.51
CA ALA A 80 -4.55 -14.07 13.27
C ALA A 80 -6.06 -14.12 13.54
N ASN A 81 -6.75 -13.04 13.19
CA ASN A 81 -8.21 -12.98 13.17
C ASN A 81 -8.73 -13.70 11.92
N TRP A 82 -8.16 -13.37 10.75
CA TRP A 82 -8.44 -14.04 9.47
C TRP A 82 -7.33 -13.75 8.44
N GLY A 83 -7.17 -14.64 7.45
CA GLY A 83 -6.34 -14.44 6.27
C GLY A 83 -7.08 -14.88 5.01
N ARG A 84 -7.06 -14.08 3.94
CA ARG A 84 -7.82 -14.32 2.70
C ARG A 84 -7.02 -13.92 1.47
N THR A 85 -7.27 -14.60 0.36
CA THR A 85 -6.77 -14.18 -0.96
C THR A 85 -7.88 -13.62 -1.84
N TYR A 86 -7.53 -12.60 -2.63
CA TYR A 86 -8.41 -11.89 -3.56
C TYR A 86 -7.69 -11.72 -4.88
N GLY A 87 -8.28 -12.22 -5.96
CA GLY A 87 -7.71 -12.18 -7.30
C GLY A 87 -8.60 -12.96 -8.25
N GLY A 88 -8.10 -13.28 -9.44
CA GLY A 88 -8.90 -13.90 -10.50
C GLY A 88 -8.22 -15.06 -11.22
N ARG A 89 -7.77 -14.80 -12.45
CA ARG A 89 -7.11 -15.79 -13.34
C ARG A 89 -5.77 -15.30 -13.90
N GLY A 90 -5.48 -14.00 -13.75
CA GLY A 90 -4.18 -13.39 -14.04
C GLY A 90 -3.31 -13.39 -12.79
N TYR A 91 -2.37 -12.45 -12.74
CA TYR A 91 -1.68 -12.03 -11.53
C TYR A 91 -2.40 -10.81 -10.96
N ASP A 92 -2.45 -10.71 -9.63
CA ASP A 92 -3.03 -9.60 -8.89
C ASP A 92 -2.04 -9.26 -7.76
N TRP A 93 -1.33 -8.12 -7.85
CA TRP A 93 -0.23 -7.76 -6.95
C TRP A 93 -0.55 -6.61 -6.00
N ALA A 94 -0.61 -6.89 -4.69
CA ALA A 94 -0.92 -5.87 -3.68
C ALA A 94 0.33 -5.09 -3.25
N TYR A 95 0.31 -3.76 -3.39
CA TYR A 95 1.44 -2.88 -3.05
C TYR A 95 1.23 -2.05 -1.78
N SER A 96 0.04 -1.49 -1.57
CA SER A 96 -0.22 -0.61 -0.43
C SER A 96 -1.59 -0.84 0.21
N VAL A 97 -1.66 -0.56 1.51
CA VAL A 97 -2.84 -0.77 2.36
C VAL A 97 -3.01 0.38 3.34
N ASP A 98 -4.26 0.77 3.57
CA ASP A 98 -4.65 1.70 4.63
C ASP A 98 -6.00 1.29 5.25
N VAL A 99 -6.30 1.80 6.44
CA VAL A 99 -7.53 1.48 7.20
C VAL A 99 -8.35 2.75 7.40
N ALA A 100 -9.59 2.72 6.91
CA ALA A 100 -10.52 3.83 7.07
C ALA A 100 -10.94 4.03 8.54
N PRO A 101 -11.37 5.24 8.94
CA PRO A 101 -11.85 5.53 10.30
C PRO A 101 -12.94 4.60 10.83
N ASN A 102 -13.72 3.96 9.96
CA ASN A 102 -14.76 2.99 10.31
C ASN A 102 -14.25 1.54 10.49
N GLY A 103 -12.96 1.28 10.23
CA GLY A 103 -12.33 -0.04 10.28
C GLY A 103 -12.39 -0.85 8.97
N ASP A 104 -12.88 -0.26 7.87
CA ASP A 104 -12.75 -0.87 6.54
C ASP A 104 -11.30 -0.85 6.07
N ILE A 105 -10.91 -1.86 5.31
CA ILE A 105 -9.56 -2.03 4.78
C ILE A 105 -9.56 -1.65 3.30
N ILE A 106 -8.63 -0.79 2.88
CA ILE A 106 -8.43 -0.44 1.48
C ILE A 106 -7.08 -1.00 1.06
N VAL A 107 -7.07 -1.84 0.02
CA VAL A 107 -5.86 -2.42 -0.59
C VAL A 107 -5.78 -1.95 -2.04
N VAL A 108 -4.57 -1.58 -2.48
CA VAL A 108 -4.28 -1.19 -3.86
C VAL A 108 -3.11 -1.96 -4.46
N GLY A 109 -3.12 -2.06 -5.79
CA GLY A 109 -2.16 -2.83 -6.54
C GLY A 109 -2.41 -2.76 -8.05
N ASP A 110 -1.95 -3.77 -8.78
CA ASP A 110 -2.35 -4.04 -10.17
C ASP A 110 -3.07 -5.39 -10.33
N THR A 111 -3.71 -5.57 -11.50
CA THR A 111 -4.50 -6.74 -11.89
C THR A 111 -4.36 -7.03 -13.38
N SER A 112 -3.99 -8.25 -13.76
CA SER A 112 -4.28 -8.83 -15.09
C SER A 112 -5.53 -9.72 -15.12
N SER A 113 -6.25 -9.84 -13.99
CA SER A 113 -7.50 -10.61 -13.86
C SER A 113 -8.76 -9.83 -14.28
N PHE A 114 -8.75 -8.52 -14.05
CA PHE A 114 -9.82 -7.56 -14.21
C PHE A 114 -9.29 -6.31 -14.90
N GLY A 115 -10.14 -5.58 -15.64
CA GLY A 115 -9.73 -4.35 -16.30
C GLY A 115 -9.79 -4.41 -17.83
N ALA A 116 -9.03 -3.55 -18.49
CA ALA A 116 -8.94 -3.43 -19.94
C ALA A 116 -7.48 -3.43 -20.45
N GLY A 117 -7.14 -4.40 -21.29
CA GLY A 117 -5.81 -4.48 -21.90
C GLY A 117 -4.84 -5.34 -21.11
N TYR A 118 -3.80 -4.71 -20.55
CA TYR A 118 -2.76 -5.36 -19.73
C TYR A 118 -3.11 -5.22 -18.24
N ASP A 119 -2.12 -4.98 -17.38
CA ASP A 119 -2.31 -4.82 -15.95
C ASP A 119 -2.97 -3.46 -15.66
N ASP A 120 -4.15 -3.46 -15.03
CA ASP A 120 -4.88 -2.25 -14.62
C ASP A 120 -4.68 -1.98 -13.11
N ALA A 121 -4.88 -0.75 -12.65
CA ALA A 121 -4.76 -0.41 -11.24
C ALA A 121 -5.96 -0.96 -10.46
N TRP A 122 -5.74 -1.89 -9.51
CA TRP A 122 -6.80 -2.45 -8.68
C TRP A 122 -6.97 -1.70 -7.37
N VAL A 123 -8.22 -1.44 -6.98
CA VAL A 123 -8.59 -0.90 -5.67
C VAL A 123 -9.67 -1.79 -5.07
N LEU A 124 -9.40 -2.32 -3.88
CA LEU A 124 -10.27 -3.25 -3.16
C LEU A 124 -10.62 -2.66 -1.78
N ARG A 125 -11.91 -2.45 -1.51
CA ARG A 125 -12.42 -2.08 -0.17
C ARG A 125 -13.10 -3.29 0.47
N LEU A 126 -12.59 -3.69 1.61
CA LEU A 126 -13.10 -4.77 2.45
C LEU A 126 -13.72 -4.20 3.72
N ASP A 127 -14.72 -4.89 4.27
CA ASP A 127 -15.09 -4.68 5.67
C ASP A 127 -14.02 -5.25 6.62
N LYS A 128 -14.14 -4.91 7.90
CA LYS A 128 -13.25 -5.40 8.96
C LYS A 128 -13.14 -6.94 9.08
N ASP A 129 -14.11 -7.68 8.54
CA ASP A 129 -14.19 -9.15 8.58
C ASP A 129 -13.70 -9.79 7.26
N GLY A 130 -13.14 -8.98 6.36
CA GLY A 130 -12.57 -9.42 5.09
C GLY A 130 -13.61 -9.70 4.00
N ASN A 131 -14.82 -9.16 4.11
CA ASN A 131 -15.83 -9.30 3.05
C ASN A 131 -15.70 -8.13 2.06
N VAL A 132 -15.77 -8.41 0.77
CA VAL A 132 -15.66 -7.39 -0.27
C VAL A 132 -16.88 -6.45 -0.24
N ILE A 133 -16.64 -5.17 0.06
CA ILE A 133 -17.65 -4.10 -0.10
C ILE A 133 -17.71 -3.70 -1.57
N TRP A 134 -16.56 -3.46 -2.18
CA TRP A 134 -16.39 -3.29 -3.62
C TRP A 134 -14.92 -3.54 -4.04
N GLY A 135 -14.72 -3.96 -5.28
CA GLY A 135 -13.42 -4.02 -5.94
C GLY A 135 -13.54 -3.45 -7.35
N LYS A 136 -12.60 -2.59 -7.77
CA LYS A 136 -12.65 -1.85 -9.04
C LYS A 136 -11.27 -1.76 -9.66
N ALA A 137 -11.15 -2.19 -10.92
CA ALA A 137 -9.98 -1.94 -11.75
C ALA A 137 -10.15 -0.59 -12.48
N PHE A 138 -9.05 0.13 -12.63
CA PHE A 138 -8.98 1.41 -13.32
C PHE A 138 -7.75 1.42 -14.24
N GLY A 139 -7.96 1.71 -15.52
CA GLY A 139 -6.89 1.84 -16.50
C GLY A 139 -7.46 2.01 -17.91
N GLY A 140 -6.61 1.83 -18.92
CA GLY A 140 -6.93 2.08 -20.33
C GLY A 140 -6.72 0.87 -21.24
N SER A 141 -5.54 0.79 -21.85
CA SER A 141 -5.16 -0.35 -22.70
C SER A 141 -3.67 -0.73 -22.60
N ASN A 142 -2.89 0.12 -21.94
CA ASN A 142 -1.50 -0.09 -21.57
C ASN A 142 -1.45 -0.31 -20.04
N PRO A 143 -0.33 -0.75 -19.46
CA PRO A 143 -0.26 -1.00 -18.02
C PRO A 143 -0.49 0.28 -17.19
N ASP A 144 -1.29 0.16 -16.14
CA ASP A 144 -1.65 1.22 -15.19
C ASP A 144 -1.58 0.63 -13.77
N VAL A 145 -0.87 1.27 -12.84
CA VAL A 145 -0.50 0.65 -11.55
C VAL A 145 -0.78 1.58 -10.38
N ALA A 146 -1.45 1.09 -9.34
CA ALA A 146 -1.62 1.78 -8.07
C ALA A 146 -0.61 1.28 -7.03
N LEU A 147 0.38 2.12 -6.72
CA LEU A 147 1.47 1.80 -5.80
C LEU A 147 1.21 2.27 -4.37
N ALA A 148 0.40 3.32 -4.19
CA ALA A 148 0.19 3.96 -2.90
C ALA A 148 -1.29 4.30 -2.64
N VAL A 149 -1.72 4.19 -1.38
CA VAL A 149 -3.07 4.58 -0.94
C VAL A 149 -3.05 5.32 0.40
N ALA A 150 -3.96 6.28 0.55
CA ALA A 150 -4.29 6.89 1.84
C ALA A 150 -5.79 7.21 1.91
N VAL A 151 -6.39 7.02 3.08
CA VAL A 151 -7.81 7.32 3.35
C VAL A 151 -7.91 8.66 4.07
N ALA A 152 -8.72 9.57 3.53
CA ALA A 152 -9.01 10.86 4.14
C ALA A 152 -9.99 10.71 5.32
N PRO A 153 -10.01 11.64 6.30
CA PRO A 153 -10.92 11.58 7.46
C PRO A 153 -12.43 11.58 7.15
N ASN A 154 -12.82 11.73 5.88
CA ASN A 154 -14.20 11.67 5.40
C ASN A 154 -14.53 10.37 4.62
N ASP A 155 -13.70 9.33 4.76
CA ASP A 155 -13.76 8.02 4.07
C ASP A 155 -13.46 8.04 2.56
N ASP A 156 -13.03 9.17 1.99
CA ASP A 156 -12.56 9.24 0.61
C ASP A 156 -11.17 8.60 0.48
N VAL A 157 -10.91 7.93 -0.64
CA VAL A 157 -9.67 7.20 -0.90
C VAL A 157 -8.85 7.96 -1.94
N ILE A 158 -7.60 8.27 -1.60
CA ILE A 158 -6.60 8.76 -2.55
C ILE A 158 -5.73 7.59 -2.96
N VAL A 159 -5.74 7.28 -4.25
CA VAL A 159 -4.92 6.23 -4.88
C VAL A 159 -3.91 6.91 -5.80
N ALA A 160 -2.66 6.48 -5.75
CA ALA A 160 -1.58 7.05 -6.54
C ALA A 160 -0.62 5.98 -7.08
N GLY A 161 0.00 6.26 -8.22
CA GLY A 161 0.96 5.40 -8.87
C GLY A 161 1.33 5.97 -10.25
N TYR A 162 1.41 5.12 -11.28
CA TYR A 162 1.72 5.56 -12.64
C TYR A 162 0.77 4.97 -13.68
N THR A 163 0.77 5.57 -14.88
CA THR A 163 -0.06 5.17 -16.02
C THR A 163 0.75 5.20 -17.31
N TYR A 164 0.62 4.16 -18.15
CA TYR A 164 1.03 4.21 -19.56
C TYR A 164 -0.16 4.48 -20.50
N SER A 165 -1.40 4.52 -19.98
CA SER A 165 -2.62 4.77 -20.77
C SER A 165 -2.99 6.25 -20.91
N PHE A 166 -2.59 7.11 -19.96
CA PHE A 166 -2.99 8.51 -19.91
C PHE A 166 -1.76 9.44 -19.80
N GLY A 167 -1.91 10.72 -20.19
CA GLY A 167 -0.83 11.71 -20.04
C GLY A 167 -0.02 11.99 -21.32
N SER A 168 1.28 12.14 -21.19
CA SER A 168 2.21 12.57 -22.25
C SER A 168 3.65 12.14 -21.95
N GLY A 169 4.27 11.38 -22.86
CA GLY A 169 5.65 10.91 -22.69
C GLY A 169 5.69 9.39 -22.60
N GLN A 170 6.29 8.86 -21.52
CA GLN A 170 6.36 7.43 -21.26
C GLN A 170 5.22 7.01 -20.32
N ASN A 171 5.49 6.98 -19.01
CA ASN A 171 4.48 6.88 -17.96
C ASN A 171 4.40 8.20 -17.19
N ASP A 172 3.20 8.63 -16.83
CA ASP A 172 2.96 9.79 -15.95
C ASP A 172 2.57 9.31 -14.54
N VAL A 173 2.76 10.18 -13.53
CA VAL A 173 2.09 9.99 -12.23
C VAL A 173 0.59 10.07 -12.44
N TRP A 174 -0.15 9.09 -11.93
CA TRP A 174 -1.60 9.08 -11.93
C TRP A 174 -2.14 9.11 -10.50
N VAL A 175 -3.14 9.95 -10.27
CA VAL A 175 -3.78 10.11 -8.97
C VAL A 175 -5.30 10.09 -9.14
N ILE A 176 -5.97 9.24 -8.37
CA ILE A 176 -7.42 9.06 -8.37
C ILE A 176 -7.94 9.38 -6.96
N ARG A 177 -8.92 10.28 -6.87
CA ARG A 177 -9.75 10.45 -5.67
C ARG A 177 -11.07 9.72 -5.87
N LEU A 178 -11.35 8.76 -5.00
CA LEU A 178 -12.59 8.01 -4.95
C LEU A 178 -13.41 8.43 -3.73
N ASP A 179 -14.74 8.51 -3.88
CA ASP A 179 -15.64 8.52 -2.73
C ASP A 179 -15.59 7.17 -2.01
N LYS A 180 -16.17 7.09 -0.81
CA LYS A 180 -16.25 5.84 -0.03
C LYS A 180 -16.90 4.63 -0.73
N ASN A 181 -17.69 4.87 -1.79
CA ASN A 181 -18.32 3.85 -2.63
C ASN A 181 -17.45 3.47 -3.84
N GLY A 182 -16.22 3.96 -3.92
CA GLY A 182 -15.29 3.75 -5.02
C GLY A 182 -15.68 4.51 -6.30
N LYS A 183 -16.47 5.58 -6.21
CA LYS A 183 -16.83 6.41 -7.37
C LYS A 183 -15.75 7.48 -7.54
N ILE A 184 -15.20 7.62 -8.75
CA ILE A 184 -14.26 8.70 -9.07
C ILE A 184 -14.92 10.07 -8.81
N GLU A 185 -14.32 10.86 -7.93
CA GLU A 185 -14.59 12.30 -7.79
C GLU A 185 -13.76 13.09 -8.79
N TRP A 186 -12.46 12.79 -8.86
CA TRP A 186 -11.55 13.25 -9.90
C TRP A 186 -10.41 12.24 -10.11
N GLN A 187 -9.81 12.30 -11.30
CA GLN A 187 -8.54 11.65 -11.62
C GLN A 187 -7.68 12.62 -12.44
N LYS A 188 -6.37 12.60 -12.24
CA LYS A 188 -5.42 13.54 -12.88
C LYS A 188 -4.07 12.88 -13.10
N THR A 189 -3.39 13.27 -14.17
CA THR A 189 -1.99 12.92 -14.45
C THR A 189 -1.05 14.08 -14.21
N TYR A 190 0.20 13.79 -13.86
CA TYR A 190 1.28 14.76 -13.65
C TYR A 190 2.59 14.17 -14.19
N GLY A 191 3.26 14.89 -15.09
CA GLY A 191 4.50 14.44 -15.72
C GLY A 191 4.96 15.39 -16.81
N GLY A 192 5.86 14.92 -17.67
CA GLY A 192 6.54 15.74 -18.67
C GLY A 192 6.78 15.06 -20.01
N SER A 193 7.96 14.49 -20.19
CA SER A 193 8.38 13.80 -21.43
C SER A 193 9.22 12.54 -21.19
N GLY A 194 9.75 12.38 -19.96
CA GLY A 194 10.37 11.17 -19.46
C GLY A 194 9.32 10.19 -18.93
N GLY A 195 9.72 9.44 -17.90
CA GLY A 195 8.81 8.62 -17.10
C GLY A 195 8.75 9.15 -15.67
N GLU A 196 7.55 9.18 -15.10
CA GLU A 196 7.24 9.63 -13.75
C GLU A 196 6.43 8.55 -13.01
N ALA A 197 6.75 8.33 -11.73
CA ALA A 197 5.96 7.49 -10.83
C ALA A 197 5.93 8.09 -9.43
N VAL A 198 4.92 7.70 -8.64
CA VAL A 198 4.85 7.99 -7.20
C VAL A 198 4.66 6.69 -6.43
N LEU A 199 5.48 6.54 -5.39
CA LEU A 199 5.60 5.34 -4.57
C LEU A 199 4.90 5.52 -3.22
N ALA A 200 4.70 6.77 -2.78
CA ALA A 200 4.01 7.08 -1.54
C ALA A 200 3.09 8.29 -1.63
N VAL A 201 2.05 8.27 -0.79
CA VAL A 201 1.07 9.35 -0.61
C VAL A 201 0.80 9.58 0.87
N ALA A 202 0.66 10.85 1.26
CA ALA A 202 0.21 11.25 2.59
C ALA A 202 -0.80 12.40 2.49
N ILE A 203 -1.80 12.41 3.38
CA ILE A 203 -2.85 13.44 3.43
C ILE A 203 -2.67 14.26 4.70
N SER A 204 -2.59 15.58 4.57
CA SER A 204 -2.53 16.48 5.72
C SER A 204 -3.90 16.73 6.34
N SER A 205 -3.93 17.22 7.59
CA SER A 205 -5.17 17.57 8.30
C SER A 205 -6.01 18.67 7.63
N ASN A 206 -5.43 19.48 6.74
CA ASN A 206 -6.14 20.45 5.91
C ASN A 206 -6.58 19.90 4.53
N GLY A 207 -6.35 18.61 4.26
CA GLY A 207 -6.72 17.94 3.01
C GLY A 207 -5.78 18.20 1.83
N ASP A 208 -4.57 18.70 2.07
CA ASP A 208 -3.53 18.72 1.04
C ASP A 208 -2.96 17.31 0.88
N ILE A 209 -2.66 16.93 -0.36
CA ILE A 209 -2.12 15.61 -0.70
C ILE A 209 -0.64 15.81 -1.02
N ILE A 210 0.23 15.08 -0.33
CA ILE A 210 1.66 15.02 -0.60
C ILE A 210 1.96 13.70 -1.30
N LEU A 211 2.70 13.76 -2.40
CA LEU A 211 3.12 12.61 -3.18
C LEU A 211 4.64 12.61 -3.26
N ALA A 212 5.24 11.42 -3.22
CA ALA A 212 6.67 11.19 -3.34
C ALA A 212 6.94 10.05 -4.32
N GLY A 213 7.98 10.22 -5.15
CA GLY A 213 8.40 9.26 -6.16
C GLY A 213 9.61 9.76 -6.94
N ASN A 214 9.61 9.53 -8.25
CA ASN A 214 10.73 9.88 -9.13
C ASN A 214 10.26 10.53 -10.45
N THR A 215 11.16 11.22 -11.14
CA THR A 215 10.91 11.81 -12.46
C THR A 215 12.14 11.80 -13.35
N GLY A 216 11.95 11.37 -14.61
CA GLY A 216 12.92 11.55 -15.70
C GLY A 216 12.70 12.84 -16.51
N SER A 217 11.82 13.75 -16.09
CA SER A 217 11.47 14.99 -16.79
C SER A 217 11.97 16.27 -16.12
N PHE A 218 12.21 16.25 -14.81
CA PHE A 218 12.51 17.46 -14.03
C PHE A 218 13.67 17.22 -13.07
N GLY A 219 14.69 18.07 -13.12
CA GLY A 219 15.85 17.97 -12.21
C GLY A 219 17.17 18.12 -12.96
N ALA A 220 18.21 17.46 -12.46
CA ALA A 220 19.57 17.55 -12.99
C ALA A 220 20.15 16.20 -13.47
N GLY A 221 19.49 15.08 -13.14
CA GLY A 221 20.01 13.74 -13.34
C GLY A 221 19.25 12.90 -14.37
N ARG A 222 19.39 11.58 -14.25
CA ARG A 222 18.67 10.60 -15.09
C ARG A 222 17.26 10.32 -14.56
N SER A 223 17.15 10.37 -13.24
CA SER A 223 15.91 10.33 -12.47
C SER A 223 16.17 11.10 -11.19
N ASP A 224 15.38 12.11 -10.90
CA ASP A 224 15.45 12.86 -9.65
C ASP A 224 14.27 12.47 -8.75
N ALA A 225 14.44 12.56 -7.42
CA ALA A 225 13.36 12.35 -6.47
C ALA A 225 12.31 13.46 -6.61
N TRP A 226 11.05 13.10 -6.86
CA TRP A 226 9.99 14.07 -7.14
C TRP A 226 8.96 14.13 -6.01
N VAL A 227 8.75 15.33 -5.48
CA VAL A 227 7.72 15.58 -4.46
C VAL A 227 6.69 16.55 -5.01
N LEU A 228 5.42 16.18 -4.94
CA LEU A 228 4.30 17.04 -5.31
C LEU A 228 3.46 17.37 -4.08
N LYS A 229 2.95 18.60 -4.04
CA LYS A 229 1.86 19.01 -3.14
C LYS A 229 0.66 19.42 -3.97
N LEU A 230 -0.45 18.73 -3.77
CA LEU A 230 -1.75 19.05 -4.33
C LEU A 230 -2.67 19.64 -3.25
N ASP A 231 -3.68 20.39 -3.64
CA ASP A 231 -4.86 20.57 -2.79
C ASP A 231 -5.82 19.38 -2.88
N LYS A 232 -6.88 19.41 -2.05
CA LYS A 232 -7.92 18.37 -2.00
C LYS A 232 -8.60 18.06 -3.34
N ASP A 233 -8.59 19.02 -4.28
CA ASP A 233 -9.22 18.91 -5.59
C ASP A 233 -8.21 18.45 -6.66
N GLY A 234 -6.99 18.08 -6.24
CA GLY A 234 -5.90 17.68 -7.13
C GLY A 234 -5.29 18.85 -7.89
N THR A 235 -5.37 20.09 -7.40
CA THR A 235 -4.69 21.22 -8.04
C THR A 235 -3.25 21.26 -7.54
N LEU A 236 -2.29 21.23 -8.46
CA LEU A 236 -0.86 21.32 -8.12
C LEU A 236 -0.56 22.67 -7.46
N LYS A 237 -0.17 22.64 -6.18
CA LYS A 237 0.33 23.80 -5.44
C LYS A 237 1.82 24.03 -5.73
N TRP A 238 2.59 22.95 -5.72
CA TRP A 238 3.97 22.91 -6.23
C TRP A 238 4.37 21.46 -6.53
N GLY A 239 5.30 21.28 -7.46
CA GLY A 239 6.05 20.05 -7.68
C GLY A 239 7.53 20.41 -7.77
N LYS A 240 8.39 19.68 -7.07
CA LYS A 240 9.83 19.94 -6.97
C LYS A 240 10.61 18.64 -7.10
N ALA A 241 11.62 18.66 -7.95
CA ALA A 241 12.63 17.60 -8.04
C ALA A 241 13.79 17.92 -7.10
N TYR A 242 14.38 16.89 -6.54
CA TYR A 242 15.56 16.92 -5.67
C TYR A 242 16.47 15.78 -6.12
N GLY A 243 17.75 16.05 -6.35
CA GLY A 243 18.70 15.06 -6.82
C GLY A 243 19.99 15.68 -7.34
N GLY A 244 20.85 14.82 -7.90
CA GLY A 244 22.15 15.13 -8.48
C GLY A 244 22.18 14.91 -10.00
N GLU A 245 23.32 14.44 -10.51
CA GLU A 245 23.48 14.07 -11.93
C GLU A 245 23.18 12.57 -12.20
N GLU A 246 23.05 11.75 -11.15
CA GLU A 246 22.85 10.30 -11.24
C GLU A 246 21.37 9.90 -11.02
N TRP A 247 21.10 8.85 -10.24
CA TRP A 247 19.74 8.43 -9.88
C TRP A 247 19.43 8.80 -8.42
N ASP A 248 18.27 9.43 -8.24
CA ASP A 248 17.68 9.73 -6.95
C ASP A 248 16.18 9.36 -6.98
N GLU A 249 15.66 8.84 -5.87
CA GLU A 249 14.26 8.42 -5.73
C GLU A 249 13.70 8.85 -4.36
N ALA A 250 12.38 9.09 -4.30
CA ALA A 250 11.65 9.26 -3.03
C ALA A 250 10.56 8.19 -2.88
N SER A 251 10.89 7.14 -2.15
CA SER A 251 10.06 5.94 -2.00
C SER A 251 9.00 6.07 -0.91
N ALA A 252 9.18 6.98 0.06
CA ALA A 252 8.28 7.16 1.20
C ALA A 252 8.10 8.64 1.63
N VAL A 253 6.92 8.96 2.18
CA VAL A 253 6.61 10.30 2.71
C VAL A 253 5.75 10.27 3.98
N ALA A 254 6.08 11.16 4.93
CA ALA A 254 5.30 11.42 6.14
C ALA A 254 5.15 12.93 6.38
N ILE A 255 4.09 13.33 7.08
CA ILE A 255 3.82 14.75 7.40
C ILE A 255 3.91 14.94 8.91
N ALA A 256 4.78 15.84 9.34
CA ALA A 256 4.96 16.18 10.75
C ALA A 256 3.80 17.05 11.27
N PRO A 257 3.49 17.02 12.59
CA PRO A 257 2.40 17.82 13.17
C PRO A 257 2.54 19.34 12.97
N ASN A 258 3.74 19.83 12.68
CA ASN A 258 4.01 21.24 12.38
C ASN A 258 3.86 21.60 10.88
N GLY A 259 3.48 20.64 10.02
CA GLY A 259 3.32 20.81 8.59
C GLY A 259 4.60 20.65 7.76
N ASP A 260 5.71 20.24 8.37
CA ASP A 260 6.91 19.81 7.63
C ASP A 260 6.67 18.46 6.96
N ILE A 261 7.36 18.22 5.85
CA ILE A 261 7.27 16.97 5.08
C ILE A 261 8.59 16.22 5.29
N ILE A 262 8.53 14.96 5.69
CA ILE A 262 9.68 14.06 5.77
C ILE A 262 9.59 13.11 4.58
N VAL A 263 10.66 13.05 3.80
CA VAL A 263 10.80 12.19 2.63
C VAL A 263 11.96 11.24 2.89
N ALA A 264 11.78 9.98 2.51
CA ALA A 264 12.86 9.00 2.46
C ALA A 264 12.83 8.28 1.10
N GLY A 265 14.01 7.87 0.64
CA GLY A 265 14.24 7.09 -0.57
C GLY A 265 15.73 6.82 -0.67
N ASP A 266 16.30 6.82 -1.88
CA ASP A 266 17.72 6.53 -2.10
C ASP A 266 18.40 7.47 -3.11
N THR A 267 19.73 7.50 -3.06
CA THR A 267 20.59 8.31 -3.94
C THR A 267 21.86 7.56 -4.34
N GLU A 268 22.20 7.57 -5.63
CA GLU A 268 23.51 7.17 -6.17
C GLU A 268 24.52 8.36 -6.17
N GLY A 269 24.06 9.59 -5.95
CA GLY A 269 24.84 10.82 -6.18
C GLY A 269 25.56 11.39 -4.95
N PHE A 270 25.09 11.07 -3.74
CA PHE A 270 25.54 11.72 -2.49
C PHE A 270 25.92 10.74 -1.36
N GLY A 271 26.04 9.46 -1.67
CA GLY A 271 26.28 8.38 -0.72
C GLY A 271 27.72 7.91 -0.55
N ALA A 272 27.90 6.82 0.20
CA ALA A 272 29.17 6.21 0.57
C ALA A 272 29.67 5.10 -0.39
N GLY A 273 28.97 4.84 -1.51
CA GLY A 273 29.44 3.92 -2.54
C GLY A 273 28.38 3.63 -3.60
N GLY A 274 27.51 2.66 -3.30
CA GLY A 274 26.30 2.39 -4.07
C GLY A 274 25.19 3.38 -3.74
N ARG A 275 23.95 2.89 -3.75
CA ARG A 275 22.80 3.65 -3.25
C ARG A 275 22.84 3.77 -1.72
N ASP A 276 22.58 4.96 -1.19
CA ASP A 276 22.38 5.18 0.26
C ASP A 276 20.93 5.58 0.56
N PHE A 277 20.43 5.29 1.76
CA PHE A 277 19.18 5.89 2.26
C PHE A 277 19.34 7.41 2.24
N TRP A 278 18.47 8.11 1.53
CA TRP A 278 18.46 9.56 1.47
C TRP A 278 17.18 10.12 2.11
N LEU A 279 17.36 10.97 3.12
CA LEU A 279 16.25 11.64 3.80
C LEU A 279 16.30 13.14 3.57
N LEU A 280 15.12 13.71 3.33
CA LEU A 280 14.89 15.15 3.28
C LEU A 280 13.83 15.54 4.31
N ARG A 281 14.10 16.58 5.10
CA ARG A 281 13.07 17.34 5.80
C ARG A 281 12.81 18.64 5.06
N LEU A 282 11.59 18.79 4.57
CA LEU A 282 11.13 19.96 3.82
C LEU A 282 10.18 20.80 4.68
N ASP A 283 10.16 22.11 4.44
CA ASP A 283 9.06 22.97 4.91
C ASP A 283 7.77 22.72 4.09
N GLY A 284 6.65 23.31 4.51
CA GLY A 284 5.35 23.16 3.82
C GLY A 284 5.28 23.71 2.39
N ASN A 285 6.34 24.41 1.92
CA ASN A 285 6.55 24.92 0.57
C ASN A 285 7.59 24.10 -0.23
N GLY A 286 8.08 22.99 0.32
CA GLY A 286 9.10 22.15 -0.31
C GLY A 286 10.50 22.76 -0.28
N ASN A 287 10.85 23.60 0.68
CA ASN A 287 12.23 24.07 0.85
C ASN A 287 12.97 23.13 1.80
N VAL A 288 14.16 22.67 1.41
CA VAL A 288 14.99 21.78 2.25
C VAL A 288 15.39 22.51 3.54
N LYS A 289 15.02 21.93 4.69
CA LYS A 289 15.50 22.34 6.02
C LYS A 289 16.78 21.61 6.39
N TRP A 290 16.82 20.32 6.11
CA TRP A 290 18.02 19.49 6.12
C TRP A 290 17.83 18.30 5.18
N GLN A 291 18.94 17.71 4.75
CA GLN A 291 18.99 16.43 4.05
C GLN A 291 20.22 15.65 4.54
N LYS A 292 20.13 14.33 4.63
CA LYS A 292 21.19 13.44 5.14
C LYS A 292 21.15 12.09 4.43
N THR A 293 22.31 11.48 4.25
CA THR A 293 22.44 10.11 3.75
C THR A 293 22.91 9.16 4.85
N TYR A 294 22.46 7.91 4.78
CA TYR A 294 22.75 6.84 5.73
C TYR A 294 22.98 5.54 4.94
N GLY A 295 24.12 4.90 5.13
CA GLY A 295 24.44 3.68 4.39
C GLY A 295 25.91 3.27 4.49
N GLY A 296 26.39 2.58 3.47
CA GLY A 296 27.76 2.07 3.37
C GLY A 296 28.26 1.98 1.93
N SER A 297 29.16 1.04 1.65
CA SER A 297 29.75 0.89 0.30
C SER A 297 28.88 0.08 -0.67
N GLU A 298 27.88 -0.63 -0.18
CA GLU A 298 26.92 -1.45 -0.94
C GLU A 298 25.62 -0.66 -1.16
N ASP A 299 24.61 -1.24 -1.82
CA ASP A 299 23.31 -0.59 -2.01
C ASP A 299 22.40 -0.73 -0.76
N ASP A 300 21.94 0.39 -0.24
CA ASP A 300 20.97 0.57 0.83
C ASP A 300 19.70 1.28 0.31
N TYR A 301 18.60 0.55 0.15
CA TYR A 301 17.30 1.09 -0.32
C TYR A 301 16.34 1.39 0.83
N ALA A 302 15.75 2.59 0.88
CA ALA A 302 14.73 2.95 1.88
C ALA A 302 13.30 2.79 1.33
N HIS A 303 12.42 2.10 2.05
CA HIS A 303 11.06 1.75 1.59
C HIS A 303 9.94 2.48 2.32
N ALA A 304 10.12 2.83 3.60
CA ALA A 304 9.07 3.42 4.40
C ALA A 304 9.60 4.41 5.44
N VAL A 305 8.86 5.50 5.67
CA VAL A 305 9.13 6.48 6.72
C VAL A 305 7.87 6.75 7.54
N VAL A 306 8.03 6.86 8.87
CA VAL A 306 6.93 7.16 9.79
C VAL A 306 7.44 8.00 10.96
N LEU A 307 6.53 8.76 11.58
CA LEU A 307 6.81 9.57 12.75
C LEU A 307 6.22 8.94 14.00
N THR A 308 6.99 8.95 15.09
CA THR A 308 6.47 8.65 16.44
C THR A 308 5.59 9.81 16.95
N PRO A 309 4.73 9.58 17.97
CA PRO A 309 4.02 10.66 18.65
C PRO A 309 4.96 11.71 19.28
N GLY A 310 6.20 11.34 19.59
CA GLY A 310 7.26 12.24 20.07
C GLY A 310 7.96 13.06 18.97
N GLY A 311 7.73 12.75 17.69
CA GLY A 311 8.35 13.40 16.55
C GLY A 311 9.68 12.78 16.07
N ASP A 312 10.21 11.76 16.76
CA ASP A 312 11.30 10.94 16.21
C ASP A 312 10.87 10.30 14.88
N ILE A 313 11.82 10.17 13.96
CA ILE A 313 11.63 9.60 12.61
C ILE A 313 12.08 8.14 12.63
N LEU A 314 11.29 7.25 12.04
CA LEU A 314 11.69 5.89 11.74
C LEU A 314 11.76 5.69 10.23
N VAL A 315 12.82 5.02 9.78
CA VAL A 315 13.05 4.67 8.37
C VAL A 315 13.28 3.18 8.29
N ALA A 316 12.54 2.51 7.41
CA ALA A 316 12.65 1.10 7.12
C ALA A 316 13.14 0.91 5.68
N GLY A 317 14.05 -0.03 5.46
CA GLY A 317 14.60 -0.36 4.14
C GLY A 317 15.17 -1.76 4.07
N ASP A 318 15.94 -2.06 3.02
CA ASP A 318 16.53 -3.39 2.79
C ASP A 318 17.56 -3.79 3.85
N SER A 319 18.47 -2.87 4.17
CA SER A 319 19.56 -3.13 5.12
C SER A 319 19.18 -2.78 6.55
N TYR A 320 18.45 -1.67 6.77
CA TYR A 320 18.29 -1.09 8.09
C TYR A 320 16.85 -0.69 8.46
N LEU A 321 16.52 -0.86 9.73
CA LEU A 321 15.56 -0.03 10.45
C LEU A 321 16.34 1.02 11.26
N LEU A 322 16.16 2.30 10.93
CA LEU A 322 16.77 3.44 11.62
C LEU A 322 15.74 4.16 12.49
N ALA A 323 16.14 4.59 13.68
CA ALA A 323 15.43 5.61 14.44
C ALA A 323 16.30 6.86 14.59
N LEU A 324 15.72 8.02 14.28
CA LEU A 324 16.39 9.31 14.23
C LEU A 324 15.63 10.32 15.10
N ASP A 325 16.34 11.31 15.64
CA ASP A 325 15.67 12.49 16.22
C ASP A 325 15.03 13.36 15.12
N THR A 326 14.28 14.39 15.52
CA THR A 326 13.64 15.34 14.58
C THR A 326 14.61 16.06 13.62
N ASN A 327 15.92 16.07 13.91
CA ASN A 327 16.97 16.69 13.11
C ASN A 327 17.73 15.66 12.24
N GLY A 328 17.27 14.41 12.18
CA GLY A 328 17.95 13.32 11.48
C GLY A 328 19.25 12.90 12.16
N ASN A 329 19.38 13.04 13.48
CA ASN A 329 20.53 12.46 14.19
C ASN A 329 20.19 11.02 14.57
N LEU A 330 21.06 10.07 14.22
CA LEU A 330 20.86 8.65 14.52
C LEU A 330 20.76 8.42 16.03
N LYS A 331 19.67 7.76 16.46
CA LYS A 331 19.44 7.33 17.85
C LYS A 331 19.79 5.86 18.02
N TRP A 332 19.41 5.03 17.04
CA TRP A 332 19.82 3.63 16.92
C TRP A 332 19.57 3.13 15.48
N ALA A 333 20.31 2.09 15.10
CA ALA A 333 20.10 1.31 13.89
C ALA A 333 19.94 -0.19 14.21
N ARG A 334 19.27 -0.92 13.34
CA ARG A 334 19.14 -2.38 13.36
C ARG A 334 19.26 -2.92 11.94
N ALA A 335 20.14 -3.90 11.70
CA ALA A 335 20.19 -4.63 10.44
C ALA A 335 18.89 -5.45 10.30
N MET A 336 17.98 -5.02 9.41
CA MET A 336 16.65 -5.64 9.28
C MET A 336 15.95 -5.26 7.98
N TYR A 337 15.76 -6.25 7.10
CA TYR A 337 14.95 -6.13 5.90
C TYR A 337 13.49 -5.78 6.23
N THR A 338 13.08 -4.56 5.89
CA THR A 338 11.77 -4.01 6.27
C THR A 338 11.19 -3.19 5.12
N THR A 339 10.16 -3.70 4.46
CA THR A 339 9.47 -3.01 3.35
C THR A 339 8.43 -2.00 3.84
N SER A 340 7.94 -2.13 5.07
CA SER A 340 6.89 -1.26 5.58
C SER A 340 6.92 -1.10 7.10
N VAL A 341 6.68 0.11 7.56
CA VAL A 341 6.54 0.44 8.97
C VAL A 341 5.35 1.39 9.20
N LYS A 342 4.67 1.22 10.33
CA LYS A 342 3.61 2.07 10.86
C LYS A 342 3.78 2.23 12.37
N ILE A 343 3.10 3.21 12.95
CA ILE A 343 3.17 3.54 14.38
C ILE A 343 1.78 3.53 14.99
N ARG A 344 1.65 2.87 16.14
CA ARG A 344 0.47 2.93 17.01
C ARG A 344 0.44 4.24 17.80
N GLU A 345 -0.74 4.63 18.28
CA GLU A 345 -0.90 5.82 19.14
C GLU A 345 -0.05 5.75 20.42
N ASP A 346 0.27 4.55 20.91
CA ASP A 346 1.14 4.32 22.07
C ASP A 346 2.66 4.47 21.78
N GLY A 347 3.04 4.69 20.51
CA GLY A 347 4.42 4.82 20.05
C GLY A 347 5.10 3.50 19.67
N THR A 348 4.40 2.37 19.70
CA THR A 348 4.92 1.08 19.23
C THR A 348 4.95 1.04 17.70
N ALA A 349 6.12 0.69 17.13
CA ALA A 349 6.28 0.44 15.71
C ALA A 349 5.73 -0.95 15.35
N VAL A 350 4.95 -1.01 14.28
CA VAL A 350 4.53 -2.23 13.60
C VAL A 350 5.27 -2.29 12.28
N PHE A 351 5.98 -3.38 12.00
CA PHE A 351 6.81 -3.51 10.81
C PHE A 351 6.48 -4.79 10.04
N ALA A 352 6.68 -4.77 8.72
CA ALA A 352 6.60 -5.93 7.84
C ALA A 352 7.76 -5.91 6.84
N GLY A 353 8.26 -7.10 6.46
CA GLY A 353 9.32 -7.26 5.49
C GLY A 353 9.59 -8.73 5.18
N GLY A 354 9.50 -9.11 3.91
CA GLY A 354 9.75 -10.49 3.46
C GLY A 354 8.76 -11.45 4.12
N PRO A 355 9.19 -12.54 4.77
CA PRO A 355 8.28 -13.42 5.48
C PRO A 355 7.84 -12.89 6.85
N TYR A 356 8.39 -11.77 7.35
CA TYR A 356 8.27 -11.33 8.74
C TYR A 356 7.28 -10.16 8.95
N VAL A 357 6.65 -10.15 10.13
CA VAL A 357 5.92 -9.03 10.71
C VAL A 357 6.18 -9.00 12.23
N GLY A 358 6.25 -7.81 12.85
CA GLY A 358 6.46 -7.73 14.29
C GLY A 358 6.18 -6.36 14.93
N LEU A 359 6.44 -6.29 16.25
CA LEU A 359 6.32 -5.09 17.07
C LEU A 359 7.66 -4.68 17.70
N ILE A 360 8.00 -3.39 17.65
CA ILE A 360 9.19 -2.79 18.29
C ILE A 360 8.79 -1.55 19.09
N ASN A 361 9.21 -1.44 20.35
CA ASN A 361 9.05 -0.18 21.10
C ASN A 361 10.22 0.77 20.83
N VAL A 362 9.91 1.85 20.12
CA VAL A 362 10.88 2.87 19.67
C VAL A 362 11.56 3.58 20.84
N SER A 363 10.87 3.69 21.99
CA SER A 363 11.34 4.37 23.19
C SER A 363 12.14 3.48 24.16
N ARG A 364 12.13 2.15 23.94
CA ARG A 364 12.78 1.16 24.81
C ARG A 364 13.50 0.12 23.98
N VAL A 365 14.78 0.35 23.72
CA VAL A 365 15.67 -0.64 23.13
C VAL A 365 16.74 -1.02 24.16
N PRO A 366 16.54 -2.09 24.94
CA PRO A 366 17.63 -2.75 25.67
C PRO A 366 18.72 -3.24 24.70
N GLN A 367 19.94 -3.42 25.19
CA GLN A 367 21.01 -4.08 24.45
C GLN A 367 20.76 -5.61 24.41
N TYR A 368 19.85 -6.03 23.56
CA TYR A 368 19.55 -7.45 23.33
C TYR A 368 20.77 -8.19 22.77
N SER A 369 21.18 -9.26 23.45
CA SER A 369 22.29 -10.17 23.06
C SER A 369 21.81 -11.62 22.89
N GLY A 370 20.52 -11.79 22.56
CA GLY A 370 19.83 -13.09 22.52
C GLY A 370 19.22 -13.48 21.17
N TRP A 371 19.35 -12.63 20.15
CA TRP A 371 18.85 -12.87 18.80
C TRP A 371 20.00 -12.69 17.83
N ASN A 372 20.46 -13.79 17.23
CA ASN A 372 21.63 -13.75 16.36
C ASN A 372 21.28 -13.17 14.97
N TRP A 373 21.14 -11.85 14.97
CA TRP A 373 21.47 -10.95 13.87
C TRP A 373 22.79 -10.23 14.27
N ASP A 374 23.75 -10.98 14.81
CA ASP A 374 24.86 -10.46 15.66
C ASP A 374 25.96 -9.73 14.85
N GLU A 375 25.62 -8.58 14.27
CA GLU A 375 26.55 -7.46 14.12
C GLU A 375 25.82 -6.16 14.53
N GLU A 376 26.47 -5.31 15.33
CA GLU A 376 25.97 -3.94 15.50
C GLU A 376 26.09 -3.25 14.15
N ALA A 377 24.94 -2.94 13.53
CA ALA A 377 24.88 -2.28 12.24
C ALA A 377 25.65 -0.95 12.25
N SER A 378 26.86 -0.96 11.67
CA SER A 378 27.66 0.23 11.44
C SER A 378 27.07 1.00 10.25
N VAL A 379 26.18 1.94 10.54
CA VAL A 379 25.60 2.85 9.56
C VAL A 379 26.48 4.09 9.49
N GLU A 380 27.12 4.35 8.35
CA GLU A 380 27.80 5.62 8.13
C GLU A 380 26.76 6.72 7.87
N VAL A 381 27.04 7.94 8.34
CA VAL A 381 26.10 9.07 8.27
C VAL A 381 26.80 10.27 7.64
N HIS A 382 26.33 10.69 6.48
CA HIS A 382 26.90 11.82 5.75
C HIS A 382 25.94 13.01 5.75
N ASP A 383 26.45 14.17 6.19
CA ASP A 383 25.72 15.44 6.14
C ASP A 383 26.25 16.28 4.97
N SER A 384 25.41 16.45 3.95
CA SER A 384 25.73 17.23 2.75
C SER A 384 26.06 18.72 3.01
N ASN A 385 25.83 19.24 4.22
CA ASN A 385 26.28 20.57 4.63
C ASN A 385 27.77 20.61 5.04
N ALA A 386 28.44 19.46 5.18
CA ALA A 386 29.85 19.38 5.54
C ALA A 386 30.76 19.72 4.35
N LYS A 387 31.52 20.82 4.47
CA LYS A 387 32.71 21.00 3.64
C LYS A 387 33.72 19.93 4.01
N VAL A 388 34.01 19.02 3.08
CA VAL A 388 34.95 17.91 3.29
C VAL A 388 36.36 18.44 3.62
N SER A 389 36.76 18.28 4.88
CA SER A 389 38.16 18.36 5.31
C SER A 389 38.37 17.60 6.62
N GLY A 390 38.99 16.42 6.55
CA GLY A 390 39.37 15.62 7.72
C GLY A 390 38.74 14.22 7.72
N THR A 391 39.55 13.22 8.07
CA THR A 391 39.21 11.78 8.06
C THR A 391 38.81 11.26 9.44
N ASN A 392 37.93 10.25 9.45
CA ASN A 392 37.56 9.34 10.55
C ASN A 392 36.78 9.90 11.76
N PRO A 393 35.68 9.22 12.12
CA PRO A 393 35.27 8.98 13.50
C PRO A 393 35.52 7.52 13.90
N GLU A 394 36.34 7.30 14.93
CA GLU A 394 36.31 6.05 15.70
C GLU A 394 35.12 6.10 16.68
N VAL A 395 34.42 4.99 16.88
CA VAL A 395 33.39 4.86 17.93
C VAL A 395 33.89 3.83 18.95
N GLU A 396 34.55 4.32 20.00
CA GLU A 396 34.73 3.57 21.24
C GLU A 396 33.63 3.93 22.24
N ASP A 397 32.70 3.02 22.51
CA ASP A 397 32.23 2.81 23.89
C ASP A 397 31.87 1.33 24.08
N SER A 398 32.65 0.64 24.91
CA SER A 398 32.45 -0.77 25.20
C SER A 398 32.02 -0.97 26.66
N ASN A 399 31.01 -1.83 26.86
CA ASN A 399 30.48 -2.37 28.13
C ASN A 399 29.21 -1.73 28.73
N ALA A 400 28.10 -1.71 27.98
CA ALA A 400 26.75 -1.36 28.50
C ALA A 400 25.78 -2.56 28.61
N GLN A 401 26.21 -3.69 29.18
CA GLN A 401 25.35 -4.88 29.27
C GLN A 401 24.05 -4.65 30.07
N ILE A 402 22.90 -4.87 29.41
CA ILE A 402 21.57 -4.97 30.03
C ILE A 402 20.85 -6.16 29.41
N HIS A 403 20.40 -7.10 30.25
CA HIS A 403 19.57 -8.23 29.82
C HIS A 403 18.10 -7.82 29.68
N ASP A 404 17.50 -8.17 28.55
CA ASP A 404 16.06 -8.35 28.38
C ASP A 404 15.85 -9.58 27.46
N THR A 405 14.78 -10.35 27.67
CA THR A 405 14.65 -11.73 27.16
C THR A 405 13.29 -12.04 26.53
N ASP A 406 12.42 -11.03 26.39
CA ASP A 406 10.97 -11.27 26.34
C ASP A 406 10.38 -11.19 24.91
N ALA A 407 11.22 -11.27 23.88
CA ALA A 407 10.78 -11.36 22.48
C ALA A 407 10.56 -12.82 22.05
N GLU A 408 9.31 -13.22 21.86
CA GLU A 408 8.93 -14.58 21.46
C GLU A 408 8.63 -14.67 19.95
N ILE A 409 9.23 -15.66 19.27
CA ILE A 409 8.90 -16.00 17.88
C ILE A 409 7.63 -16.86 17.86
N TYR A 410 6.66 -16.48 17.04
CA TYR A 410 5.46 -17.27 16.80
C TYR A 410 5.25 -17.52 15.31
N ASN A 411 5.19 -18.78 14.86
CA ASN A 411 4.73 -19.05 13.50
C ASN A 411 3.27 -18.60 13.37
N VAL A 412 2.94 -17.87 12.31
CA VAL A 412 1.53 -17.63 11.96
C VAL A 412 1.17 -18.58 10.85
N THR A 413 0.18 -19.42 11.12
CA THR A 413 -0.47 -20.26 10.10
C THR A 413 -1.89 -19.75 9.93
N PRO A 414 -2.13 -18.71 9.11
CA PRO A 414 -3.49 -18.33 8.77
C PRO A 414 -4.12 -19.48 7.99
N LYS A 415 -5.39 -19.79 8.28
CA LYS A 415 -6.18 -20.60 7.34
C LYS A 415 -6.63 -19.66 6.24
N PHE A 416 -6.02 -19.78 5.06
CA PHE A 416 -6.39 -18.98 3.91
C PHE A 416 -7.70 -19.49 3.30
N GLU A 417 -8.65 -18.57 3.11
CA GLU A 417 -9.87 -18.80 2.35
C GLU A 417 -9.83 -17.94 1.08
N THR A 418 -10.16 -18.54 -0.07
CA THR A 418 -10.37 -17.79 -1.32
C THR A 418 -11.68 -17.01 -1.19
N ALA A 419 -11.64 -15.67 -1.27
CA ALA A 419 -12.83 -14.84 -1.05
C ALA A 419 -13.96 -15.10 -2.07
N TRP A 420 -13.60 -15.59 -3.26
CA TRP A 420 -14.53 -16.09 -4.26
C TRP A 420 -14.71 -17.60 -4.09
N GLY A 421 -15.95 -18.08 -3.94
CA GLY A 421 -16.29 -19.51 -3.79
C GLY A 421 -16.08 -20.38 -5.05
N CYS A 422 -15.12 -20.03 -5.90
CA CYS A 422 -14.77 -20.70 -7.14
C CYS A 422 -13.89 -21.94 -6.88
N THR A 423 -14.43 -22.94 -6.19
CA THR A 423 -13.76 -24.25 -6.10
C THR A 423 -13.61 -24.86 -7.49
N SER A 424 -12.40 -25.30 -7.81
CA SER A 424 -12.18 -26.17 -8.96
C SER A 424 -12.99 -27.46 -8.75
N ALA A 425 -13.86 -27.79 -9.70
CA ALA A 425 -14.70 -28.98 -9.61
C ALA A 425 -13.82 -30.24 -9.62
N SER A 426 -13.64 -30.86 -8.45
CA SER A 426 -12.92 -32.11 -8.34
C SER A 426 -13.65 -33.21 -9.10
N THR A 427 -12.90 -34.02 -9.85
CA THR A 427 -13.45 -35.06 -10.73
C THR A 427 -14.00 -36.24 -9.92
N SER A 428 -15.23 -36.11 -9.44
CA SER A 428 -15.96 -37.25 -8.88
C SER A 428 -16.41 -38.20 -10.01
N THR A 429 -16.02 -39.46 -9.88
CA THR A 429 -16.36 -40.54 -10.81
C THR A 429 -17.85 -40.81 -10.82
N ALA A 430 -18.46 -40.78 -12.02
CA ALA A 430 -19.89 -40.98 -12.18
C ALA A 430 -20.31 -42.46 -11.97
N PRO A 431 -21.38 -42.73 -11.19
CA PRO A 431 -22.08 -44.00 -11.23
C PRO A 431 -23.18 -44.01 -12.30
N SER A 432 -23.14 -45.04 -13.15
CA SER A 432 -24.23 -45.72 -13.87
C SER A 432 -25.58 -45.01 -14.10
N GLN A 433 -25.99 -44.99 -15.38
CA GLN A 433 -27.30 -44.56 -15.86
C GLN A 433 -28.49 -45.26 -15.17
N THR A 434 -29.62 -44.55 -15.10
CA THR A 434 -30.94 -45.13 -15.41
C THR A 434 -31.76 -44.16 -16.27
N ARG A 435 -32.50 -44.73 -17.22
CA ARG A 435 -33.17 -44.04 -18.32
C ARG A 435 -34.68 -44.05 -18.10
N THR A 436 -35.32 -42.88 -18.04
CA THR A 436 -36.78 -42.75 -18.08
C THR A 436 -37.22 -41.63 -19.01
N THR A 437 -38.43 -41.78 -19.54
CA THR A 437 -38.89 -41.19 -20.81
C THR A 437 -39.49 -39.79 -20.70
N GLN A 438 -39.39 -39.05 -21.81
CA GLN A 438 -40.13 -37.82 -22.13
C GLN A 438 -41.66 -38.06 -22.12
N PRO A 439 -42.48 -36.99 -22.09
CA PRO A 439 -43.06 -36.55 -23.37
C PRO A 439 -43.15 -35.04 -23.61
N THR A 440 -43.35 -34.72 -24.90
CA THR A 440 -43.34 -33.43 -25.61
C THR A 440 -44.65 -32.64 -25.51
N GLN A 441 -44.61 -31.30 -25.58
CA GLN A 441 -45.62 -30.40 -26.21
C GLN A 441 -44.94 -29.07 -26.64
N THR A 442 -44.65 -28.85 -27.93
CA THR A 442 -45.40 -28.08 -28.99
C THR A 442 -44.97 -26.62 -29.20
N GLU A 443 -44.48 -26.32 -30.41
CA GLU A 443 -44.38 -24.98 -31.05
C GLU A 443 -45.80 -24.49 -31.47
N ALA A 444 -46.12 -23.28 -31.97
CA ALA A 444 -45.45 -22.23 -32.76
C ALA A 444 -46.41 -20.98 -32.85
N PRO A 445 -46.36 -20.00 -33.79
CA PRO A 445 -45.24 -19.34 -34.51
C PRO A 445 -45.35 -17.77 -34.66
N THR A 446 -44.22 -17.14 -35.06
CA THR A 446 -44.06 -15.97 -35.98
C THR A 446 -44.82 -14.63 -35.88
N LYS A 447 -44.07 -13.51 -36.01
CA LYS A 447 -44.30 -12.43 -37.03
C LYS A 447 -43.05 -11.57 -37.26
N SER A 448 -43.02 -10.76 -38.34
CA SER A 448 -41.79 -10.33 -39.04
C SER A 448 -41.79 -8.89 -39.61
N SER A 449 -40.60 -8.28 -39.70
CA SER A 449 -40.15 -7.30 -40.76
C SER A 449 -40.72 -5.84 -40.77
N PRO A 450 -40.08 -4.87 -41.50
CA PRO A 450 -38.64 -4.65 -41.81
C PRO A 450 -38.14 -3.15 -41.90
N HIS A 451 -36.82 -2.98 -42.12
CA HIS A 451 -36.10 -1.86 -42.82
C HIS A 451 -36.16 -0.40 -42.27
N THR A 452 -35.11 0.45 -42.41
CA THR A 452 -34.47 0.92 -43.67
C THR A 452 -33.05 1.53 -43.45
N GLN A 453 -32.18 1.51 -44.47
CA GLN A 453 -30.86 2.18 -44.53
C GLN A 453 -30.92 3.47 -45.36
N GLN A 454 -29.97 4.42 -45.15
CA GLN A 454 -29.58 5.37 -46.21
C GLN A 454 -28.13 5.87 -46.07
N THR A 455 -27.52 6.25 -47.20
CA THR A 455 -26.08 6.56 -47.41
C THR A 455 -25.88 7.76 -48.34
N THR A 456 -24.84 8.58 -48.12
CA THR A 456 -24.12 9.48 -49.08
C THR A 456 -22.85 10.01 -48.38
N THR A 457 -21.59 9.85 -48.83
CA THR A 457 -20.83 10.57 -49.90
C THR A 457 -20.67 12.10 -49.64
N GLU A 458 -19.54 12.80 -49.85
CA GLU A 458 -18.30 12.54 -50.65
C GLU A 458 -17.16 13.59 -50.39
N SER A 459 -15.86 13.24 -50.55
CA SER A 459 -14.71 14.08 -51.06
C SER A 459 -14.31 15.43 -50.37
N GLN A 460 -13.15 16.11 -50.58
CA GLN A 460 -11.75 15.82 -51.00
C GLN A 460 -10.79 17.03 -50.69
N THR A 461 -9.53 16.74 -50.28
CA THR A 461 -8.20 17.37 -50.63
C THR A 461 -7.86 18.89 -50.53
N GLY A 462 -6.62 19.24 -50.06
CA GLY A 462 -5.95 20.55 -50.34
C GLY A 462 -4.64 20.87 -49.56
N PHE A 463 -3.63 21.50 -50.22
CA PHE A 463 -2.22 21.74 -49.76
C PHE A 463 -1.84 23.27 -49.80
N HIS A 464 -0.84 23.85 -49.09
CA HIS A 464 0.05 23.37 -48.01
C HIS A 464 0.58 24.48 -47.01
N PRO A 465 1.76 25.19 -47.08
CA PRO A 465 2.39 25.73 -45.84
C PRO A 465 2.74 27.24 -45.76
N SER A 466 3.00 27.78 -44.55
CA SER A 466 4.17 28.65 -44.21
C SER A 466 4.22 29.23 -42.77
N SER A 467 5.46 29.38 -42.26
CA SER A 467 6.00 30.32 -41.23
C SER A 467 5.47 30.41 -39.76
N GLN A 468 6.44 30.34 -38.84
CA GLN A 468 6.45 30.72 -37.41
C GLN A 468 6.39 32.26 -37.17
N PRO A 469 6.37 32.84 -35.92
CA PRO A 469 6.53 32.23 -34.58
C PRO A 469 5.56 32.70 -33.44
N SER A 470 5.74 32.07 -32.26
CA SER A 470 5.43 32.57 -30.89
C SER A 470 3.99 32.56 -30.37
N SER A 471 3.74 31.73 -29.34
CA SER A 471 3.25 32.10 -27.99
C SER A 471 2.82 30.84 -27.21
N LYS A 472 3.01 30.82 -25.88
CA LYS A 472 2.39 29.80 -25.00
C LYS A 472 0.86 29.95 -25.08
N PRO A 473 0.11 28.83 -24.98
CA PRO A 473 -0.49 28.57 -23.68
C PRO A 473 -0.32 27.11 -23.21
N THR A 474 -0.09 26.96 -21.91
CA THR A 474 -0.34 25.70 -21.19
C THR A 474 -1.83 25.42 -21.23
N THR A 475 -2.26 24.40 -21.96
CA THR A 475 -3.64 23.92 -21.95
C THR A 475 -3.75 22.67 -21.08
N SER A 476 -4.42 22.80 -19.94
CA SER A 476 -4.91 21.66 -19.17
C SER A 476 -6.05 21.00 -19.95
N THR A 477 -5.76 19.92 -20.66
CA THR A 477 -6.78 19.07 -21.28
C THR A 477 -7.48 18.25 -20.21
N SER A 478 -8.67 18.68 -19.80
CA SER A 478 -9.59 17.84 -19.03
C SER A 478 -10.18 16.78 -19.96
N GLU A 479 -9.45 15.69 -20.17
CA GLU A 479 -10.00 14.54 -20.87
C GLU A 479 -11.02 13.85 -19.98
N THR A 480 -12.29 13.90 -20.39
CA THR A 480 -13.34 13.08 -19.79
C THR A 480 -13.22 11.66 -20.33
N SER A 481 -12.27 10.89 -19.82
CA SER A 481 -12.28 9.44 -20.01
C SER A 481 -13.50 8.88 -19.26
N ASN A 482 -14.43 8.30 -20.01
CA ASN A 482 -15.55 7.55 -19.42
C ASN A 482 -14.98 6.25 -18.85
N GLY A 483 -14.55 6.28 -17.59
CA GLY A 483 -14.05 5.10 -16.89
C GLY A 483 -15.08 3.97 -16.95
N PHE A 484 -14.69 2.84 -17.55
CA PHE A 484 -15.51 1.64 -17.64
C PHE A 484 -15.58 0.96 -16.27
N SER A 485 -16.45 1.47 -15.40
CA SER A 485 -16.75 0.84 -14.12
C SER A 485 -17.63 -0.39 -14.33
N PHE A 486 -17.01 -1.57 -14.30
CA PHE A 486 -17.73 -2.84 -14.19
C PHE A 486 -17.92 -3.18 -12.71
N ASN A 487 -19.17 -3.40 -12.29
CA ASN A 487 -19.43 -4.06 -11.01
C ASN A 487 -19.14 -5.55 -11.17
N VAL A 488 -18.18 -6.08 -10.41
CA VAL A 488 -17.91 -7.52 -10.37
C VAL A 488 -19.04 -8.22 -9.59
N THR A 489 -20.06 -8.68 -10.31
CA THR A 489 -21.15 -9.50 -9.75
C THR A 489 -21.16 -10.88 -10.41
N CYS A 490 -20.71 -11.90 -9.68
CA CYS A 490 -20.81 -13.30 -10.11
C CYS A 490 -22.26 -13.80 -10.01
N GLY A 491 -23.02 -13.67 -11.10
CA GLY A 491 -24.32 -14.35 -11.27
C GLY A 491 -24.17 -15.72 -11.93
N PRO A 492 -25.03 -16.71 -11.63
CA PRO A 492 -24.97 -18.04 -12.24
C PRO A 492 -25.45 -18.00 -13.71
N GLY A 493 -24.51 -17.77 -14.63
CA GLY A 493 -24.75 -17.71 -16.07
C GLY A 493 -24.99 -19.07 -16.71
N LEU A 494 -26.16 -19.26 -17.33
CA LEU A 494 -26.58 -20.48 -18.01
C LEU A 494 -25.72 -20.77 -19.25
N ILE A 495 -24.97 -21.88 -19.28
CA ILE A 495 -24.18 -22.28 -20.46
C ILE A 495 -25.11 -22.91 -21.52
N VAL A 496 -25.25 -22.25 -22.67
CA VAL A 496 -25.87 -22.82 -23.87
C VAL A 496 -24.76 -23.38 -24.76
N PHE A 497 -24.71 -24.70 -24.92
CA PHE A 497 -23.79 -25.35 -25.86
C PHE A 497 -24.32 -25.27 -27.30
N LEU A 498 -23.55 -24.64 -28.19
CA LEU A 498 -23.64 -24.84 -29.64
C LEU A 498 -22.46 -25.71 -30.09
N PRO A 499 -22.68 -26.85 -30.79
CA PRO A 499 -21.60 -27.72 -31.20
C PRO A 499 -20.83 -27.15 -32.41
N LEU A 500 -19.52 -26.97 -32.24
CA LEU A 500 -18.61 -26.58 -33.32
C LEU A 500 -18.32 -27.77 -34.25
N LEU A 501 -18.53 -27.56 -35.55
CA LEU A 501 -18.03 -28.45 -36.61
C LEU A 501 -16.53 -28.21 -36.85
N PRO A 502 -15.70 -29.26 -37.03
CA PRO A 502 -14.26 -29.08 -37.23
C PRO A 502 -13.94 -28.65 -38.67
N LEU A 503 -13.26 -27.51 -38.85
CA LEU A 503 -12.70 -27.12 -40.14
C LEU A 503 -11.32 -27.76 -40.38
N LEU A 504 -11.16 -28.38 -41.55
CA LEU A 504 -9.93 -29.03 -41.98
C LEU A 504 -8.87 -28.03 -42.48
N TRP A 505 -7.62 -28.34 -42.14
CA TRP A 505 -6.41 -27.69 -42.64
C TRP A 505 -6.29 -27.70 -44.18
N ARG A 506 -5.76 -26.61 -44.77
CA ARG A 506 -5.10 -26.66 -46.09
C ARG A 506 -3.92 -25.69 -46.21
N LYS A 507 -2.73 -26.24 -46.43
CA LYS A 507 -1.50 -25.51 -46.83
C LYS A 507 -1.49 -25.17 -48.33
N ARG A 508 -0.90 -24.02 -48.68
CA ARG A 508 -0.04 -23.72 -49.85
C ARG A 508 0.58 -22.33 -49.57
N LYS A 509 1.91 -22.14 -49.55
CA LYS A 509 2.87 -22.06 -50.68
C LYS A 509 2.41 -21.05 -51.76
N MET A 510 3.22 -20.08 -52.20
CA MET A 510 4.65 -19.81 -51.91
C MET A 510 4.85 -18.61 -51.00
#